data_AF-A0A847FXP0-F1
#
_entry.id   AF-A0A847FXP0-F1
#
_cell.length_a   1.000
_cell.length_b   1.000
_cell.length_c   1.000
_cell.angle_alpha   90.00
_cell.angle_beta   90.00
_cell.angle_gamma   90.00
#
_symmetry.space_group_name_H-M   'P 1'
#
loop_
_entity.id
_entity.type
_entity.pdbx_description
1 polymer ?
#
loop_
_entity_poly.entity_id
_entity_poly.type
_entity_poly.pdbx_seq_one_letter_code
_entity_poly.pdbx_strand_id
1 'polypeptide(L)'
;MPLVAQPGRPDPDRRFGIQLYSAPRAQVAEAAEAGAGRVRIPLSWSAIEPVNTSPAEYRWSPVYDEGLAQISLNDMDLILTIEGNPSWAATTPTGPIDKVPIGEFVEFVVAAVQRYSSPPYNVKLWEFYNEPDNGDLLWAVNSGLGYWGIDPEAYADMLAAVYQPIKQVDPEAQVLIGGLCFDFWEEEGGPFIKDFLDRVLERGGGEYFDVLNFHYYPTAFASKWDPYGPGLIGKT
;
A
#
# COMPACT_ATOMS: atom_id res chain seq x y z
N MET A 1 43.64 25.27 8.81
CA MET A 1 42.45 25.11 7.96
C MET A 1 41.45 24.29 8.74
N PRO A 2 40.23 24.78 9.03
CA PRO A 2 39.23 23.92 9.62
C PRO A 2 38.77 22.92 8.57
N LEU A 3 38.76 21.64 8.92
CA LEU A 3 38.16 20.58 8.13
C LEU A 3 36.64 20.75 8.25
N VAL A 4 36.00 21.30 7.22
CA VAL A 4 34.54 21.23 7.10
C VAL A 4 34.24 19.86 6.51
N ALA A 5 33.95 18.88 7.37
CA ALA A 5 33.32 17.66 6.92
C ALA A 5 31.88 18.02 6.56
N GLN A 6 31.49 17.87 5.29
CA GLN A 6 30.08 17.73 4.98
C GLN A 6 29.58 16.54 5.81
N PRO A 7 28.50 16.69 6.60
CA PRO A 7 27.94 15.52 7.27
C PRO A 7 27.67 14.51 6.16
N GLY A 8 28.26 13.31 6.30
CA GLY A 8 27.93 12.21 5.42
C GLY A 8 26.41 12.01 5.43
N ARG A 9 25.88 11.45 4.35
CA ARG A 9 24.47 11.11 4.27
C ARG A 9 24.05 10.33 5.53
N PRO A 10 22.95 10.70 6.21
CA PRO A 10 22.50 9.99 7.40
C PRO A 10 22.19 8.53 7.07
N ASP A 11 22.46 7.63 8.02
CA ASP A 11 22.01 6.24 7.91
C ASP A 11 20.47 6.19 7.82
N PRO A 12 19.90 5.33 6.96
CA PRO A 12 18.45 5.21 6.83
C PRO A 12 17.78 4.80 8.15
N ASP A 13 16.80 5.58 8.60
CA ASP A 13 16.03 5.29 9.81
C ASP A 13 14.66 4.73 9.45
N ARG A 14 14.45 3.43 9.71
CA ARG A 14 13.24 2.67 9.36
C ARG A 14 11.98 3.11 10.12
N ARG A 15 12.10 4.03 11.08
CA ARG A 15 10.95 4.72 11.71
C ARG A 15 10.37 5.81 10.82
N PHE A 16 11.14 6.30 9.85
CA PHE A 16 10.73 7.35 8.92
C PHE A 16 10.65 6.79 7.51
N GLY A 17 9.46 6.94 6.90
CA GLY A 17 9.21 6.57 5.52
C GLY A 17 8.71 7.75 4.70
N ILE A 18 8.87 7.67 3.38
CA ILE A 18 8.36 8.66 2.43
C ILE A 18 7.42 7.98 1.44
N GLN A 19 6.27 8.61 1.18
CA GLN A 19 5.41 8.24 0.06
C GLN A 19 5.99 8.82 -1.23
N LEU A 20 6.19 7.97 -2.24
CA LEU A 20 6.45 8.38 -3.61
C LEU A 20 5.33 7.87 -4.52
N TYR A 21 5.06 8.58 -5.62
CA TYR A 21 4.09 8.15 -6.65
C TYR A 21 4.77 7.71 -7.95
N SER A 22 6.07 7.93 -8.03
CA SER A 22 6.97 7.43 -9.07
C SER A 22 8.37 7.35 -8.45
N ALA A 23 9.30 6.64 -9.08
CA ALA A 23 10.67 6.50 -8.56
C ALA A 23 11.74 7.08 -9.51
N PRO A 24 11.63 8.35 -9.95
CA PRO A 24 12.72 8.98 -10.69
C PRO A 24 13.94 9.10 -9.78
N ARG A 25 15.13 8.91 -10.36
CA ARG A 25 16.40 8.87 -9.61
C ARG A 25 16.62 10.06 -8.68
N ALA A 26 16.15 11.25 -9.08
CA ALA A 26 16.25 12.46 -8.25
C ALA A 26 15.42 12.37 -6.96
N GLN A 27 14.16 11.92 -7.02
CA GLN A 27 13.31 11.77 -5.84
C GLN A 27 13.83 10.67 -4.91
N VAL A 28 14.35 9.57 -5.49
CA VAL A 28 14.97 8.50 -4.70
C VAL A 28 16.20 9.05 -3.95
N ALA A 29 17.02 9.88 -4.59
CA ALA A 29 18.17 10.53 -3.96
C ALA A 29 17.77 11.52 -2.86
N GLU A 30 16.70 12.30 -3.06
CA GLU A 30 16.18 13.22 -2.04
C GLU A 30 15.66 12.48 -0.80
N ALA A 31 14.90 11.38 -1.00
CA ALA A 31 14.43 10.54 0.11
C ALA A 31 15.59 9.95 0.92
N ALA A 32 16.61 9.50 0.19
CA ALA A 32 17.89 9.04 0.68
C ALA A 32 18.64 10.10 1.52
N GLU A 33 18.74 11.32 1.02
CA GLU A 33 19.38 12.45 1.69
C GLU A 33 18.61 12.89 2.94
N ALA A 34 17.29 12.73 2.95
CA ALA A 34 16.44 12.95 4.11
C ALA A 34 16.58 11.87 5.21
N GLY A 35 17.33 10.79 4.94
CA GLY A 35 17.53 9.69 5.89
C GLY A 35 16.32 8.76 6.03
N ALA A 36 15.41 8.75 5.05
CA ALA A 36 14.28 7.83 5.06
C ALA A 36 14.77 6.38 5.06
N GLY A 37 14.25 5.54 5.95
CA GLY A 37 14.52 4.10 5.95
C GLY A 37 13.48 3.29 5.19
N ARG A 38 12.38 3.91 4.76
CA ARG A 38 11.32 3.24 3.99
C ARG A 38 10.80 4.14 2.87
N VAL A 39 10.36 3.52 1.78
CA VAL A 39 9.60 4.19 0.72
C VAL A 39 8.32 3.40 0.45
N ARG A 40 7.18 4.09 0.47
CA ARG A 40 5.88 3.55 0.06
C ARG A 40 5.55 4.04 -1.35
N ILE A 41 5.22 3.13 -2.26
CA ILE A 41 5.01 3.45 -3.67
C ILE A 41 3.98 2.49 -4.31
N PRO A 42 3.03 2.98 -5.12
CA PRO A 42 1.98 2.15 -5.69
C PRO A 42 2.43 1.30 -6.88
N LEU A 43 1.93 0.07 -6.95
CA LEU A 43 2.04 -0.86 -8.06
C LEU A 43 0.65 -1.07 -8.67
N SER A 44 0.43 -0.51 -9.86
CA SER A 44 -0.87 -0.53 -10.53
C SER A 44 -1.08 -1.82 -11.35
N TRP A 45 -2.09 -2.62 -10.99
CA TRP A 45 -2.46 -3.83 -11.72
C TRP A 45 -2.84 -3.54 -13.17
N SER A 46 -3.71 -2.55 -13.40
CA SER A 46 -4.17 -2.16 -14.74
C SER A 46 -3.07 -1.63 -15.66
N ALA A 47 -2.01 -1.04 -15.11
CA ALA A 47 -0.86 -0.62 -15.92
C ALA A 47 -0.06 -1.83 -16.42
N ILE A 48 0.06 -2.87 -15.59
CA ILE A 48 0.85 -4.08 -15.87
C ILE A 48 0.04 -5.10 -16.69
N GLU A 49 -1.24 -5.24 -16.39
CA GLU A 49 -2.16 -6.17 -17.04
C GLU A 49 -3.41 -5.45 -17.58
N PRO A 50 -3.27 -4.60 -18.62
CA PRO A 50 -4.40 -3.82 -19.14
C PRO A 50 -5.47 -4.66 -19.83
N VAL A 51 -5.13 -5.88 -20.24
CA VAL A 51 -6.03 -6.89 -20.80
C VAL A 51 -5.71 -8.21 -20.13
N ASN A 52 -6.73 -9.03 -19.84
CA ASN A 52 -6.54 -10.33 -19.20
C ASN A 52 -5.56 -11.17 -20.03
N THR A 53 -4.44 -11.53 -19.42
CA THR A 53 -3.38 -12.32 -20.04
C THR A 53 -2.56 -13.06 -18.99
N SER A 54 -1.74 -14.02 -19.41
CA SER A 54 -0.86 -14.72 -18.47
C SER A 54 0.30 -13.83 -17.99
N PRO A 55 0.92 -14.12 -16.83
CA PRO A 55 2.05 -13.35 -16.29
C PRO A 55 3.25 -13.15 -17.24
N ALA A 56 3.43 -14.05 -18.21
CA ALA A 56 4.47 -13.95 -19.23
C ALA A 56 4.31 -12.73 -20.16
N GLU A 57 3.08 -12.23 -20.32
CA GLU A 57 2.71 -11.11 -21.20
C GLU A 57 2.50 -9.80 -20.43
N TYR A 58 2.72 -9.80 -19.11
CA TYR A 58 2.60 -8.62 -18.26
C TYR A 58 3.58 -7.52 -18.69
N ARG A 59 3.08 -6.28 -18.68
CA ARG A 59 3.76 -5.07 -19.14
C ARG A 59 4.52 -4.42 -17.99
N TRP A 60 5.54 -5.10 -17.49
CA TRP A 60 6.44 -4.53 -16.50
C TRP A 60 7.18 -3.31 -17.05
N SER A 61 7.32 -2.25 -16.24
CA SER A 61 7.99 -1.02 -16.65
C SER A 61 9.47 -1.05 -16.25
N PRO A 62 10.42 -1.04 -17.20
CA PRO A 62 11.85 -1.02 -16.87
C PRO A 62 12.26 0.23 -16.07
N VAL A 63 11.58 1.36 -16.30
CA VAL A 63 11.82 2.61 -15.56
C VAL A 63 11.37 2.46 -14.10
N TYR A 64 10.24 1.77 -13.88
CA TYR A 64 9.76 1.50 -12.53
C TYR A 64 10.69 0.52 -11.81
N ASP A 65 11.09 -0.56 -12.49
CA ASP A 65 12.08 -1.52 -11.98
C ASP A 65 13.39 -0.82 -11.57
N GLU A 66 13.94 0.03 -12.43
CA GLU A 66 15.15 0.79 -12.12
C GLU A 66 14.97 1.63 -10.85
N GLY A 67 13.83 2.33 -10.73
CA GLY A 67 13.50 3.12 -9.55
C GLY A 67 13.44 2.30 -8.27
N LEU A 68 12.75 1.15 -8.29
CA LEU A 68 12.70 0.23 -7.13
C LEU A 68 14.09 -0.30 -6.75
N ALA A 69 14.88 -0.70 -7.75
CA ALA A 69 16.25 -1.14 -7.51
C ALA A 69 17.10 -0.01 -6.91
N GLN A 70 16.94 1.24 -7.36
CA GLN A 70 17.63 2.38 -6.76
C GLN A 70 17.21 2.61 -5.30
N ILE A 71 15.93 2.43 -4.95
CA ILE A 71 15.47 2.56 -3.57
C ILE A 71 16.17 1.51 -2.68
N SER A 72 16.16 0.24 -3.10
CA SER A 72 16.82 -0.84 -2.35
C SER A 72 18.35 -0.65 -2.27
N LEU A 73 19.00 -0.20 -3.34
CA LEU A 73 20.44 0.13 -3.36
C LEU A 73 20.82 1.26 -2.38
N ASN A 74 19.84 2.07 -1.99
CA ASN A 74 20.00 3.14 -1.01
C ASN A 74 19.67 2.71 0.43
N ASP A 75 19.55 1.40 0.68
CA ASP A 75 19.20 0.77 1.97
C ASP A 75 17.87 1.30 2.56
N MET A 76 16.92 1.58 1.67
CA MET A 76 15.54 1.92 2.03
C MET A 76 14.64 0.71 1.76
N ASP A 77 13.83 0.31 2.74
CA ASP A 77 12.88 -0.78 2.57
C ASP A 77 11.69 -0.31 1.70
N LEU A 78 11.23 -1.16 0.80
CA LEU A 78 10.08 -0.88 -0.06
C LEU A 78 8.78 -1.41 0.54
N ILE A 79 7.76 -0.54 0.58
CA ILE A 79 6.35 -0.89 0.73
C ILE A 79 5.70 -0.72 -0.64
N LEU A 80 5.33 -1.83 -1.28
CA LEU A 80 4.58 -1.79 -2.53
C LEU A 80 3.09 -1.88 -2.24
N THR A 81 2.36 -0.80 -2.56
CA THR A 81 0.90 -0.73 -2.46
C THR A 81 0.28 -1.27 -3.75
N ILE A 82 -0.32 -2.45 -3.71
CA ILE A 82 -1.03 -3.03 -4.85
C ILE A 82 -2.41 -2.40 -4.96
N GLU A 83 -2.69 -1.80 -6.12
CA GLU A 83 -3.95 -1.11 -6.40
C GLU A 83 -4.24 -1.02 -7.92
N GLY A 84 -5.31 -0.33 -8.29
CA GLY A 84 -5.59 0.03 -9.68
C GLY A 84 -6.07 -1.14 -10.54
N ASN A 85 -7.19 -1.76 -10.16
CA ASN A 85 -7.82 -2.87 -10.86
C ASN A 85 -8.08 -2.55 -12.34
N PRO A 86 -7.79 -3.48 -13.26
CA PRO A 86 -8.16 -3.30 -14.66
C PRO A 86 -9.67 -3.44 -14.85
N SER A 87 -10.18 -2.75 -15.89
CA SER A 87 -11.62 -2.68 -16.17
C SER A 87 -12.25 -4.02 -16.57
N TRP A 88 -11.43 -4.99 -16.97
CA TRP A 88 -11.86 -6.36 -17.24
C TRP A 88 -12.04 -7.19 -15.95
N ALA A 89 -11.39 -6.82 -14.84
CA ALA A 89 -11.45 -7.54 -13.57
C ALA A 89 -12.41 -6.92 -12.55
N ALA A 90 -12.60 -5.60 -12.57
CA ALA A 90 -13.43 -4.89 -11.61
C ALA A 90 -14.29 -3.78 -12.24
N THR A 91 -15.44 -3.48 -11.63
CA THR A 91 -16.30 -2.33 -11.97
C THR A 91 -15.64 -1.01 -11.61
N THR A 92 -14.90 -0.97 -10.50
CA THR A 92 -14.16 0.22 -10.05
C THR A 92 -12.66 -0.08 -9.99
N PRO A 93 -11.79 0.92 -10.27
CA PRO A 93 -10.34 0.70 -10.27
C PRO A 93 -9.75 0.49 -8.87
N THR A 94 -10.48 0.78 -7.79
CA THR A 94 -9.95 0.75 -6.42
C THR A 94 -10.85 0.03 -5.41
N GLY A 95 -11.91 -0.65 -5.86
CA GLY A 95 -12.84 -1.41 -5.01
C GLY A 95 -12.80 -2.93 -5.26
N PRO A 96 -13.87 -3.64 -4.90
CA PRO A 96 -13.95 -5.10 -5.04
C PRO A 96 -13.71 -5.61 -6.46
N ILE A 97 -13.06 -6.78 -6.54
CA ILE A 97 -12.82 -7.52 -7.77
C ILE A 97 -14.07 -8.35 -8.07
N ASP A 98 -14.95 -7.82 -8.93
CA ASP A 98 -16.34 -8.26 -9.07
C ASP A 98 -16.71 -8.80 -10.46
N LYS A 99 -15.82 -8.71 -11.46
CA LYS A 99 -16.09 -9.20 -12.83
C LYS A 99 -15.44 -10.55 -13.14
N VAL A 100 -14.50 -10.98 -12.31
CA VAL A 100 -13.72 -12.21 -12.50
C VAL A 100 -13.51 -12.91 -11.16
N PRO A 101 -13.16 -14.20 -11.14
CA PRO A 101 -12.75 -14.87 -9.92
C PRO A 101 -11.54 -14.19 -9.27
N ILE A 102 -11.49 -14.15 -7.93
CA ILE A 102 -10.37 -13.57 -7.17
C ILE A 102 -9.00 -14.19 -7.52
N GLY A 103 -9.00 -15.40 -8.09
CA GLY A 103 -7.80 -16.08 -8.58
C GLY A 103 -7.00 -15.29 -9.61
N GLU A 104 -7.64 -14.44 -10.42
CA GLU A 104 -6.95 -13.56 -11.38
C GLU A 104 -6.09 -12.51 -10.65
N PHE A 105 -6.63 -11.95 -9.56
CA PHE A 105 -5.87 -11.02 -8.73
C PHE A 105 -4.75 -11.72 -7.97
N VAL A 106 -5.00 -12.94 -7.47
CA VAL A 106 -3.97 -13.77 -6.82
C VAL A 106 -2.83 -14.08 -7.79
N GLU A 107 -3.13 -14.40 -9.06
CA GLU A 107 -2.11 -14.63 -10.09
C GLU A 107 -1.22 -13.39 -10.29
N PHE A 108 -1.84 -12.22 -10.41
CA PHE A 108 -1.12 -10.95 -10.50
C PHE A 108 -0.23 -10.69 -9.28
N VAL A 109 -0.79 -10.84 -8.08
CA VAL A 109 -0.06 -10.63 -6.81
C VAL A 109 1.12 -11.59 -6.71
N VAL A 110 0.94 -12.87 -7.00
CA VAL A 110 2.01 -13.87 -7.00
C VAL A 110 3.11 -13.50 -7.99
N ALA A 111 2.76 -13.08 -9.21
CA ALA A 111 3.73 -12.63 -10.20
C ALA A 111 4.52 -11.39 -9.73
N ALA A 112 3.86 -10.44 -9.07
CA ALA A 112 4.51 -9.28 -8.48
C ALA A 112 5.47 -9.68 -7.35
N VAL A 113 5.06 -10.57 -6.44
CA VAL A 113 5.93 -11.05 -5.35
C VAL A 113 7.12 -11.82 -5.90
N GLN A 114 6.92 -12.70 -6.88
CA GLN A 114 8.01 -13.42 -7.54
C GLN A 114 9.02 -12.47 -8.19
N ARG A 115 8.54 -11.37 -8.78
CA ARG A 115 9.40 -10.38 -9.44
C ARG A 115 10.21 -9.54 -8.46
N TYR A 116 9.58 -9.05 -7.39
CA TYR A 116 10.17 -8.00 -6.54
C TYR A 116 10.64 -8.45 -5.15
N SER A 117 10.33 -9.65 -4.69
CA SER A 117 10.74 -10.13 -3.33
C SER A 117 12.25 -10.35 -3.18
N SER A 118 12.95 -10.54 -4.30
CA SER A 118 14.37 -10.90 -4.36
C SER A 118 15.25 -9.75 -4.87
N PRO A 119 16.59 -9.85 -4.75
CA PRO A 119 17.48 -8.88 -5.35
C PRO A 119 17.18 -8.66 -6.85
N PRO A 120 17.28 -7.42 -7.35
CA PRO A 120 17.82 -6.23 -6.68
C PRO A 120 16.79 -5.41 -5.87
N TYR A 121 15.54 -5.86 -5.74
CA TYR A 121 14.45 -5.04 -5.18
C TYR A 121 14.17 -5.31 -3.70
N ASN A 122 14.25 -6.58 -3.27
CA ASN A 122 14.10 -7.01 -1.87
C ASN A 122 12.79 -6.52 -1.20
N VAL A 123 11.67 -6.48 -1.92
CA VAL A 123 10.39 -6.04 -1.39
C VAL A 123 9.84 -7.08 -0.41
N LYS A 124 9.68 -6.69 0.86
CA LYS A 124 9.10 -7.55 1.91
C LYS A 124 7.76 -7.04 2.43
N LEU A 125 7.30 -5.86 2.04
CA LEU A 125 6.10 -5.23 2.58
C LEU A 125 5.10 -5.01 1.44
N TRP A 126 3.98 -5.73 1.50
CA TRP A 126 2.95 -5.76 0.46
C TRP A 126 1.65 -5.23 1.03
N GLU A 127 1.26 -4.03 0.62
CA GLU A 127 0.06 -3.36 1.11
C GLU A 127 -1.05 -3.43 0.06
N PHE A 128 -2.29 -3.58 0.50
CA PHE A 128 -3.44 -3.74 -0.39
C PHE A 128 -4.37 -2.53 -0.34
N TYR A 129 -4.33 -1.74 -1.42
CA TYR A 129 -5.08 -0.50 -1.63
C TYR A 129 -4.75 0.62 -0.63
N ASN A 130 -5.02 1.86 -1.02
CA ASN A 130 -4.85 3.05 -0.18
C ASN A 130 -6.19 3.47 0.41
N GLU A 131 -6.34 3.61 1.74
CA GLU A 131 -7.62 3.98 2.38
C GLU A 131 -8.81 3.13 1.91
N PRO A 132 -8.75 1.80 2.10
CA PRO A 132 -9.82 0.89 1.68
C PRO A 132 -11.14 1.16 2.40
N ASP A 133 -11.10 1.82 3.57
CA ASP A 133 -12.26 2.22 4.36
C ASP A 133 -13.12 3.32 3.75
N ASN A 134 -12.73 3.90 2.60
CA ASN A 134 -13.59 4.80 1.85
C ASN A 134 -14.79 4.05 1.22
N GLY A 135 -16.00 4.57 1.47
CA GLY A 135 -17.27 4.09 0.94
C GLY A 135 -17.91 5.02 -0.10
N ASP A 136 -17.26 6.12 -0.50
CA ASP A 136 -17.77 7.06 -1.49
C ASP A 136 -17.04 6.95 -2.85
N LEU A 137 -17.82 6.74 -3.91
CA LEU A 137 -17.30 6.51 -5.26
C LEU A 137 -16.63 7.77 -5.85
N LEU A 138 -17.16 8.95 -5.56
CA LEU A 138 -16.63 10.20 -6.08
C LEU A 138 -15.26 10.49 -5.44
N TRP A 139 -15.11 10.20 -4.16
CA TRP A 139 -13.82 10.29 -3.45
C TRP A 139 -12.83 9.26 -3.96
N ALA A 140 -13.26 8.01 -4.19
CA ALA A 140 -12.40 6.99 -4.79
C ALA A 140 -11.84 7.45 -6.15
N VAL A 141 -12.71 7.95 -7.03
CA VAL A 141 -12.34 8.39 -8.38
C VAL A 141 -11.48 9.65 -8.38
N ASN A 142 -11.79 10.64 -7.54
CA ASN A 142 -11.13 11.95 -7.59
C ASN A 142 -9.87 12.04 -6.74
N SER A 143 -9.72 11.19 -5.73
CA SER A 143 -8.66 11.28 -4.74
C SER A 143 -7.75 10.04 -4.68
N GLY A 144 -8.00 9.04 -5.54
CA GLY A 144 -7.19 7.82 -5.60
C GLY A 144 -7.35 6.95 -4.35
N LEU A 145 -8.51 7.05 -3.68
CA LEU A 145 -8.82 6.24 -2.51
C LEU A 145 -9.34 4.87 -2.93
N GLY A 146 -9.19 3.91 -2.03
CA GLY A 146 -9.85 2.63 -2.05
C GLY A 146 -11.37 2.81 -2.12
N TYR A 147 -12.08 1.77 -2.54
CA TYR A 147 -13.54 1.78 -2.57
C TYR A 147 -14.08 0.46 -2.02
N TRP A 148 -13.46 -0.01 -0.95
CA TRP A 148 -13.81 -1.25 -0.28
C TRP A 148 -14.74 -1.02 0.91
N GLY A 149 -14.93 0.23 1.35
CA GLY A 149 -15.85 0.60 2.42
C GLY A 149 -17.28 0.10 2.19
N ILE A 150 -17.68 -0.01 0.92
CA ILE A 150 -18.99 -0.54 0.54
C ILE A 150 -19.16 -2.04 0.83
N ASP A 151 -18.06 -2.78 0.97
CA ASP A 151 -18.03 -4.23 1.23
C ASP A 151 -16.75 -4.63 1.99
N PRO A 152 -16.68 -4.33 3.31
CA PRO A 152 -15.53 -4.68 4.14
C PRO A 152 -15.28 -6.19 4.20
N GLU A 153 -16.32 -7.02 4.13
CA GLU A 153 -16.19 -8.47 4.13
C GLU A 153 -15.50 -8.97 2.85
N ALA A 154 -15.78 -8.39 1.69
CA ALA A 154 -15.04 -8.69 0.46
C ALA A 154 -13.56 -8.30 0.56
N TYR A 155 -13.22 -7.23 1.29
CA TYR A 155 -11.83 -6.88 1.55
C TYR A 155 -11.12 -7.93 2.42
N ALA A 156 -11.79 -8.43 3.46
CA ALA A 156 -11.28 -9.54 4.27
C ALA A 156 -11.09 -10.83 3.45
N ASP A 157 -12.05 -11.15 2.58
CA ASP A 157 -11.93 -12.31 1.67
C ASP A 157 -10.76 -12.14 0.68
N MET A 158 -10.51 -10.91 0.19
CA MET A 158 -9.36 -10.60 -0.67
C MET A 158 -8.03 -10.82 0.07
N LEU A 159 -7.91 -10.33 1.31
CA LEU A 159 -6.72 -10.58 2.14
C LEU A 159 -6.49 -12.09 2.34
N ALA A 160 -7.56 -12.83 2.65
CA ALA A 160 -7.51 -14.28 2.81
C ALA A 160 -7.02 -14.99 1.55
N ALA A 161 -7.45 -14.52 0.37
CA ALA A 161 -7.08 -15.10 -0.91
C ALA A 161 -5.60 -14.91 -1.25
N VAL A 162 -5.00 -13.76 -0.89
CA VAL A 162 -3.61 -13.43 -1.26
C VAL A 162 -2.59 -13.88 -0.22
N TYR A 163 -2.97 -14.01 1.06
CA TYR A 163 -2.01 -14.23 2.15
C TYR A 163 -1.16 -15.48 1.96
N GLN A 164 -1.77 -16.66 1.85
CA GLN A 164 -1.02 -17.91 1.71
C GLN A 164 -0.19 -17.98 0.41
N PRO A 165 -0.72 -17.59 -0.77
CA PRO A 165 0.08 -17.50 -1.99
C PRO A 165 1.32 -16.60 -1.86
N ILE A 166 1.22 -15.44 -1.19
CA ILE A 166 2.37 -14.57 -0.92
C ILE A 166 3.42 -15.30 -0.08
N LYS A 167 3.01 -15.91 1.05
CA LYS A 167 3.92 -16.63 1.96
C LYS A 167 4.59 -17.83 1.29
N GLN A 168 3.92 -18.47 0.33
CA GLN A 168 4.50 -19.58 -0.45
C GLN A 168 5.63 -19.12 -1.37
N VAL A 169 5.55 -17.91 -1.92
CA VAL A 169 6.60 -17.33 -2.76
C VAL A 169 7.73 -16.80 -1.88
N ASP A 170 7.40 -16.05 -0.84
CA ASP A 170 8.35 -15.42 0.07
C ASP A 170 7.85 -15.53 1.53
N PRO A 171 8.37 -16.49 2.32
CA PRO A 171 7.97 -16.66 3.72
C PRO A 171 8.27 -15.46 4.62
N GLU A 172 9.19 -14.57 4.22
CA GLU A 172 9.55 -13.36 4.96
C GLU A 172 8.66 -12.17 4.60
N ALA A 173 7.89 -12.26 3.52
CA ALA A 173 6.98 -11.19 3.12
C ALA A 173 5.94 -10.92 4.22
N GLN A 174 5.59 -9.66 4.41
CA GLN A 174 4.56 -9.17 5.30
C GLN A 174 3.42 -8.59 4.47
N VAL A 175 2.20 -8.97 4.80
CA VAL A 175 0.96 -8.47 4.23
C VAL A 175 0.45 -7.33 5.11
N LEU A 176 0.26 -6.17 4.52
CA LEU A 176 -0.28 -4.98 5.17
C LEU A 176 -1.73 -4.80 4.70
N ILE A 177 -2.63 -4.51 5.64
CA ILE A 177 -3.88 -3.83 5.28
C ILE A 177 -3.53 -2.47 4.66
N GLY A 178 -4.41 -1.96 3.80
CA GLY A 178 -4.29 -0.62 3.28
C GLY A 178 -4.38 0.42 4.39
N GLY A 179 -3.54 1.45 4.33
CA GLY A 179 -3.54 2.57 5.26
C GLY A 179 -4.93 3.11 5.48
N LEU A 180 -5.53 2.81 6.64
CA LEU A 180 -6.89 3.21 6.95
C LEU A 180 -6.93 4.71 7.20
N CYS A 181 -7.91 5.42 6.64
CA CYS A 181 -8.14 6.79 7.06
C CYS A 181 -8.61 6.79 8.52
N PHE A 182 -9.62 5.98 8.85
CA PHE A 182 -10.21 5.86 10.19
C PHE A 182 -10.50 7.22 10.83
N ASP A 183 -11.04 8.12 10.03
CA ASP A 183 -11.37 9.50 10.35
C ASP A 183 -12.42 10.00 9.35
N PHE A 184 -12.89 11.25 9.50
CA PHE A 184 -13.86 11.88 8.60
C PHE A 184 -14.99 10.93 8.14
N TRP A 185 -15.69 10.37 9.11
CA TRP A 185 -16.67 9.30 8.86
C TRP A 185 -17.94 9.83 8.17
N GLU A 186 -18.74 8.94 7.58
CA GLU A 186 -20.02 9.29 6.94
C GLU A 186 -20.96 10.09 7.85
N GLU A 187 -21.02 9.73 9.13
CA GLU A 187 -21.80 10.42 10.17
C GLU A 187 -21.32 11.87 10.44
N GLU A 188 -20.10 12.20 10.01
CA GLU A 188 -19.51 13.54 10.07
C GLU A 188 -19.55 14.27 8.71
N GLY A 189 -20.16 13.65 7.70
CA GLY A 189 -20.22 14.15 6.33
C GLY A 189 -18.99 13.86 5.48
N GLY A 190 -18.13 12.93 5.92
CA GLY A 190 -17.01 12.42 5.12
C GLY A 190 -17.30 11.08 4.45
N PRO A 191 -16.29 10.47 3.82
CA PRO A 191 -16.54 9.33 2.94
C PRO A 191 -16.17 7.97 3.58
N PHE A 192 -15.63 7.96 4.79
CA PHE A 192 -15.05 6.76 5.40
C PHE A 192 -16.04 6.00 6.29
N ILE A 193 -15.96 4.68 6.22
CA ILE A 193 -16.82 3.74 6.92
C ILE A 193 -16.22 3.41 8.28
N LYS A 194 -16.88 3.87 9.34
CA LYS A 194 -16.35 3.82 10.71
C LYS A 194 -16.11 2.40 11.22
N ASP A 195 -17.00 1.47 10.89
CA ASP A 195 -16.95 0.07 11.31
C ASP A 195 -16.22 -0.84 10.29
N PHE A 196 -15.51 -0.26 9.30
CA PHE A 196 -14.79 -1.03 8.28
C PHE A 196 -13.84 -2.05 8.88
N LEU A 197 -12.96 -1.61 9.78
CA LEU A 197 -11.97 -2.49 10.42
C LEU A 197 -12.66 -3.56 11.28
N ASP A 198 -13.69 -3.19 12.04
CA ASP A 198 -14.46 -4.13 12.86
C ASP A 198 -15.06 -5.25 12.01
N ARG A 199 -15.70 -4.90 10.89
CA ARG A 199 -16.30 -5.87 9.96
C ARG A 199 -15.25 -6.74 9.27
N VAL A 200 -14.09 -6.19 8.92
CA VAL A 200 -12.96 -6.98 8.40
C VAL A 200 -12.49 -8.00 9.45
N LEU A 201 -12.35 -7.59 10.70
CA LEU A 201 -11.91 -8.47 11.79
C LEU A 201 -12.96 -9.53 12.14
N GLU A 202 -14.24 -9.17 12.20
CA GLU A 202 -15.36 -10.10 12.43
C GLU A 202 -15.46 -11.18 11.34
N ARG A 203 -15.09 -10.84 10.10
CA ARG A 203 -14.98 -11.78 8.97
C ARG A 203 -13.74 -12.67 9.04
N GLY A 204 -12.85 -12.46 10.01
CA GLY A 204 -11.60 -13.21 10.18
C GLY A 204 -10.40 -12.62 9.43
N GLY A 205 -10.52 -11.40 8.88
CA GLY A 205 -9.44 -10.72 8.14
C GLY A 205 -8.15 -10.53 8.94
N GLY A 206 -8.24 -10.47 10.28
CA GLY A 206 -7.09 -10.36 11.19
C GLY A 206 -6.09 -11.51 11.09
N GLU A 207 -6.49 -12.67 10.58
CA GLU A 207 -5.59 -13.82 10.37
C GLU A 207 -4.79 -13.71 9.05
N TYR A 208 -5.09 -12.69 8.23
CA TYR A 208 -4.60 -12.58 6.85
C TYR A 208 -3.88 -11.24 6.56
N PHE A 209 -3.45 -10.53 7.59
CA PHE A 209 -2.46 -9.47 7.49
C PHE A 209 -1.50 -9.53 8.69
N ASP A 210 -0.28 -9.08 8.50
CA ASP A 210 0.76 -9.06 9.54
C ASP A 210 0.92 -7.66 10.16
N VAL A 211 0.48 -6.61 9.46
CA VAL A 211 0.67 -5.21 9.86
C VAL A 211 -0.61 -4.41 9.60
N LEU A 212 -1.10 -3.76 10.66
CA LEU A 212 -2.15 -2.73 10.61
C LEU A 212 -1.50 -1.35 10.47
N ASN A 213 -1.99 -0.51 9.57
CA ASN A 213 -1.52 0.87 9.41
C ASN A 213 -2.69 1.86 9.27
N PHE A 214 -2.43 3.10 9.70
CA PHE A 214 -3.39 4.21 9.67
C PHE A 214 -2.73 5.44 9.06
N HIS A 215 -3.49 6.21 8.28
CA HIS A 215 -3.11 7.54 7.84
C HIS A 215 -3.53 8.58 8.87
N TYR A 216 -2.55 9.30 9.41
CA TYR A 216 -2.80 10.33 10.41
C TYR A 216 -2.41 11.70 9.88
N TYR A 217 -3.42 12.55 9.70
CA TYR A 217 -3.27 13.93 9.28
C TYR A 217 -3.50 14.86 10.48
N PRO A 218 -2.46 15.15 11.29
CA PRO A 218 -2.62 15.92 12.53
C PRO A 218 -3.17 17.34 12.28
N THR A 219 -2.86 17.95 11.14
CA THR A 219 -3.35 19.28 10.78
C THR A 219 -4.86 19.34 10.60
N ALA A 220 -5.50 18.22 10.25
CA ALA A 220 -6.92 18.13 10.01
C ALA A 220 -7.68 17.47 11.18
N PHE A 221 -7.09 16.46 11.82
CA PHE A 221 -7.83 15.56 12.70
C PHE A 221 -7.24 15.39 14.11
N ALA A 222 -6.13 16.06 14.48
CA ALA A 222 -5.50 15.88 15.80
C ALA A 222 -6.48 16.09 16.97
N SER A 223 -7.37 17.09 16.88
CA SER A 223 -8.33 17.41 17.93
C SER A 223 -9.26 16.26 18.32
N LYS A 224 -9.49 15.29 17.42
CA LYS A 224 -10.28 14.09 17.71
C LYS A 224 -9.54 13.09 18.58
N TRP A 225 -8.21 13.03 18.44
CA TRP A 225 -7.36 12.01 19.03
C TRP A 225 -6.58 12.51 20.25
N ASP A 226 -6.37 13.83 20.35
CA ASP A 226 -5.73 14.50 21.48
C ASP A 226 -6.28 14.09 22.87
N PRO A 227 -7.61 13.85 23.06
CA PRO A 227 -8.13 13.40 24.35
C PRO A 227 -7.60 12.03 24.81
N TYR A 228 -7.12 11.19 23.89
CA TYR A 228 -6.59 9.85 24.19
C TYR A 228 -5.07 9.85 24.43
N GLY A 229 -4.38 10.92 24.07
CA GLY A 229 -2.93 11.07 24.25
C GLY A 229 -2.25 11.65 23.01
N PRO A 230 -0.92 11.85 23.07
CA PRO A 230 -0.17 12.40 21.95
C PRO A 230 -0.21 11.48 20.72
N GLY A 231 -0.55 12.06 19.56
CA GLY A 231 -0.45 11.40 18.26
C GLY A 231 -1.55 10.38 18.02
N LEU A 232 -1.16 9.11 17.84
CA LEU A 232 -2.02 8.02 17.35
C LEU A 232 -2.69 7.19 18.45
N ILE A 233 -2.47 7.51 19.73
CA ILE A 233 -2.82 6.64 20.87
C ILE A 233 -4.34 6.32 20.95
N GLY A 234 -5.20 7.17 20.40
CA GLY A 234 -6.65 6.92 20.35
C GLY A 234 -7.17 6.32 19.05
N LYS A 235 -6.32 6.19 18.02
CA LYS A 235 -6.71 5.84 16.65
C LYS A 235 -6.49 4.35 16.38
N THR A 236 -7.13 3.49 17.17
CA THR A 236 -7.06 2.03 17.11
C THR A 236 -8.30 1.40 17.70
#